data_AF-A0A933H6L7-F1
#
_entry.id   AF-A0A933H6L7-F1
#
_cell.length_a   1.000
_cell.length_b   1.000
_cell.length_c   1.000
_cell.angle_alpha   90.00
_cell.angle_beta   90.00
_cell.angle_gamma   90.00
#
_symmetry.space_group_name_H-M   'P 1'
#
loop_
_entity.id
_entity.type
_entity.pdbx_description
1 polymer ?
#
loop_
_entity_poly.entity_id
_entity_poly.type
_entity_poly.pdbx_seq_one_letter_code
_entity_poly.pdbx_strand_id
1 'polypeptide(L)'
;FVYAFALAIIFFLITTPRANYFPYFLSFLLFLLLTSISWLPLLEFIQHSSRSSLTPNEAGALALPLSSLLGFIIPNLGGFHEWQTYLGVAPLVLAIIGAIKTRSNLQSRISILLIFFSLWFALGTQAGLFTLIANIPFASLLRIPSRAIFVVGIIVAWLAVRGAQSLSLPLSSGVLNGRSRIWNLVSLAVAASLWILAIGGSIITQKPILNFIGAAIIITSTLIALRFKHPLNYLLLTGSTSFSTKCAQFNRVLSLNG
;
A
#
# COMPACT_ATOMS: atom_id res chain seq x y z
N PHE A 1 15.02 1.21 -11.90
CA PHE A 1 16.23 0.80 -11.16
C PHE A 1 16.45 1.59 -9.88
N VAL A 2 16.56 2.92 -9.90
CA VAL A 2 16.72 3.70 -8.65
C VAL A 2 15.58 3.49 -7.66
N TYR A 3 14.33 3.42 -8.12
CA TYR A 3 13.19 3.11 -7.25
C TYR A 3 13.22 1.68 -6.69
N ALA A 4 13.77 0.71 -7.44
CA ALA A 4 13.94 -0.66 -6.95
C ALA A 4 15.04 -0.73 -5.89
N PHE A 5 16.12 0.04 -6.05
CA PHE A 5 17.17 0.18 -5.05
C PHE A 5 16.66 0.87 -3.78
N ALA A 6 15.88 1.95 -3.94
CA ALA A 6 15.22 2.62 -2.82
C ALA A 6 14.26 1.66 -2.09
N LEU A 7 13.42 0.91 -2.81
CA LEU A 7 12.54 -0.10 -2.22
C LEU A 7 13.32 -1.23 -1.54
N ALA A 8 14.44 -1.68 -2.09
CA ALA A 8 15.29 -2.69 -1.48
C ALA A 8 15.91 -2.18 -0.17
N ILE A 9 16.38 -0.93 -0.14
CA ILE A 9 16.87 -0.27 1.09
C ILE A 9 15.74 -0.12 2.11
N ILE A 10 14.54 0.31 1.68
CA ILE A 10 13.37 0.45 2.54
C ILE A 10 12.97 -0.91 3.11
N PHE A 11 12.91 -1.95 2.29
CA PHE A 11 12.61 -3.31 2.72
C PHE A 11 13.67 -3.81 3.70
N PHE A 12 14.96 -3.60 3.40
CA PHE A 12 16.08 -3.95 4.26
C PHE A 12 15.99 -3.23 5.63
N LEU A 13 15.68 -1.93 5.64
CA LEU A 13 15.50 -1.14 6.86
C LEU A 13 14.26 -1.54 7.68
N ILE A 14 13.18 -1.98 7.02
CA ILE A 14 11.94 -2.38 7.70
C ILE A 14 12.05 -3.79 8.29
N THR A 15 12.78 -4.69 7.63
CA THR A 15 12.74 -6.13 7.90
C THR A 15 13.93 -6.68 8.65
N THR A 16 14.89 -5.87 9.12
CA THR A 16 16.07 -6.35 9.87
C THR A 16 15.83 -6.41 11.39
N PRO A 17 15.43 -7.56 11.97
CA PRO A 17 15.71 -7.84 13.37
C PRO A 17 17.20 -8.23 13.55
N ARG A 18 17.74 -7.82 14.69
CA ARG A 18 19.16 -7.62 15.05
C ARG A 18 20.12 -8.83 15.02
N ALA A 19 19.81 -9.98 14.41
CA ALA A 19 20.57 -11.20 14.69
C ALA A 19 21.36 -11.84 13.53
N ASN A 20 21.02 -11.61 12.24
CA ASN A 20 21.75 -12.27 11.14
C ASN A 20 21.79 -11.41 9.86
N TYR A 21 22.94 -10.84 9.54
CA TYR A 21 23.14 -10.02 8.32
C TYR A 21 23.38 -10.85 7.05
N PHE A 22 23.78 -12.11 7.18
CA PHE A 22 24.14 -12.98 6.05
C PHE A 22 23.06 -13.14 4.96
N PRO A 23 21.78 -13.44 5.26
CA PRO A 23 20.77 -13.60 4.21
C PRO A 23 20.49 -12.29 3.46
N TYR A 24 20.62 -11.14 4.13
CA TYR A 24 20.45 -9.85 3.49
C TYR A 24 21.62 -9.48 2.60
N PHE A 25 22.85 -9.79 3.03
CA PHE A 25 24.04 -9.64 2.19
C PHE A 25 23.91 -10.47 0.91
N LEU A 26 23.49 -11.73 1.03
CA LEU A 26 23.25 -12.60 -0.13
C LEU A 26 22.14 -12.05 -1.05
N SER A 27 21.05 -11.55 -0.48
CA SER A 27 19.96 -10.92 -1.24
C SER A 27 20.42 -9.67 -1.98
N PHE A 28 21.26 -8.85 -1.34
CA PHE A 28 21.85 -7.66 -1.96
C PHE A 28 22.81 -8.01 -3.10
N LEU A 29 23.66 -9.02 -2.90
CA LEU A 29 24.55 -9.54 -3.94
C LEU A 29 23.75 -10.06 -5.14
N LEU A 30 22.71 -10.86 -4.90
CA LEU A 30 21.82 -11.36 -5.95
C LEU A 30 21.13 -10.22 -6.68
N PHE A 31 20.65 -9.20 -5.97
CA PHE A 31 20.07 -8.00 -6.58
C PHE A 31 21.07 -7.28 -7.49
N LEU A 32 22.32 -7.09 -7.05
CA LEU A 32 23.36 -6.48 -7.88
C LEU A 32 23.67 -7.32 -9.13
N LEU A 33 23.77 -8.64 -8.98
CA LEU A 33 23.98 -9.57 -10.09
C LEU A 33 22.84 -9.50 -11.11
N LEU A 34 21.59 -9.61 -10.64
CA LEU A 34 20.38 -9.53 -11.46
C LEU A 34 20.24 -8.18 -12.16
N THR A 35 20.58 -7.08 -11.49
CA THR A 35 20.50 -5.75 -12.10
C THR A 35 21.67 -5.43 -13.01
N SER A 36 22.83 -6.06 -12.82
CA SER A 36 24.04 -5.82 -13.62
C SER A 36 23.81 -6.03 -15.12
N ILE A 37 22.98 -7.02 -15.49
CA ILE A 37 22.65 -7.33 -16.89
C ILE A 37 21.97 -6.15 -17.60
N SER A 38 21.26 -5.31 -16.85
CA SER A 38 20.64 -4.09 -17.37
C SER A 38 21.55 -2.86 -17.25
N TRP A 39 22.43 -2.83 -16.26
CA TRP A 39 23.34 -1.70 -16.02
C TRP A 39 24.48 -1.63 -17.03
N LEU A 40 25.06 -2.76 -17.44
CA LEU A 40 26.14 -2.82 -18.42
C LEU A 40 25.78 -2.12 -19.74
N PRO A 41 24.71 -2.53 -20.45
CA PRO A 41 24.33 -1.85 -21.70
C PRO A 41 23.92 -0.40 -21.44
N LEU A 42 23.30 -0.10 -20.28
CA LEU A 42 22.91 1.27 -19.93
C LEU A 42 24.14 2.18 -19.84
N LEU A 43 25.21 1.76 -19.17
CA LEU A 43 26.44 2.55 -19.00
C LEU A 43 27.14 2.83 -20.34
N GLU A 44 27.14 1.86 -21.24
CA GLU A 44 27.69 2.02 -22.59
C GLU A 44 26.84 3.00 -23.42
N PHE A 45 25.52 2.84 -23.41
CA PHE A 45 24.61 3.73 -24.16
C PHE A 45 24.50 5.15 -23.58
N ILE A 46 24.83 5.37 -22.31
CA ILE A 46 24.78 6.72 -21.70
C ILE A 46 25.71 7.69 -22.41
N GLN A 47 26.91 7.23 -22.80
CA GLN A 47 27.90 8.09 -23.48
C GLN A 47 27.44 8.50 -24.88
N HIS A 48 26.72 7.62 -25.57
CA HIS A 48 26.21 7.86 -26.92
C HIS A 48 24.83 8.52 -26.95
N SER A 49 24.24 8.80 -25.79
CA SER A 49 22.92 9.39 -25.71
C SER A 49 23.02 10.90 -25.48
N SER A 50 22.10 11.66 -26.08
CA SER A 50 21.81 13.09 -25.77
C SER A 50 21.33 13.32 -24.31
N ARG A 51 21.51 12.33 -23.44
CA ARG A 51 21.16 12.33 -22.02
C ARG A 51 22.21 13.03 -21.16
N SER A 52 23.47 12.99 -21.55
CA SER A 52 24.56 13.61 -20.80
C SER A 52 24.51 15.15 -20.80
N SER A 53 23.83 15.75 -21.78
CA SER A 53 23.75 17.20 -21.97
C SER A 53 22.43 17.84 -21.51
N LEU A 54 21.52 17.09 -20.88
CA LEU A 54 20.27 17.68 -20.43
C LEU A 54 20.45 18.61 -19.24
N THR A 55 19.80 19.76 -19.32
CA THR A 55 19.61 20.62 -18.17
C THR A 55 18.63 19.99 -17.17
N PRO A 56 18.74 20.31 -15.86
CA PRO A 56 17.77 19.86 -14.85
C PRO A 56 16.32 20.23 -15.20
N ASN A 57 16.10 21.34 -15.89
CA ASN A 57 14.77 21.76 -16.34
C ASN A 57 14.19 20.82 -17.40
N GLU A 58 15.00 20.38 -18.36
CA GLU A 58 14.57 19.42 -19.38
C GLU A 58 14.37 18.02 -18.79
N ALA A 59 15.23 17.61 -17.85
CA ALA A 59 15.08 16.33 -17.14
C ALA A 59 13.79 16.27 -16.30
N GLY A 60 13.37 17.43 -15.78
CA GLY A 60 12.14 17.62 -15.01
C GLY A 60 10.90 17.97 -15.85
N ALA A 61 10.98 17.97 -17.19
CA ALA A 61 9.85 18.38 -18.04
C ALA A 61 8.58 17.53 -17.82
N LEU A 62 8.74 16.28 -17.38
CA LEU A 62 7.65 15.33 -17.07
C LEU A 62 7.33 15.27 -15.57
N ALA A 63 7.61 16.35 -14.84
CA ALA A 63 7.18 16.54 -13.46
C ALA A 63 5.66 16.42 -13.31
N LEU A 64 5.24 15.88 -12.17
CA LEU A 64 3.82 15.74 -11.87
C LEU A 64 3.24 17.14 -11.59
N PRO A 65 2.23 17.61 -12.35
CA PRO A 65 1.54 18.83 -12.00
C PRO A 65 0.73 18.62 -10.71
N LEU A 66 0.62 19.65 -9.88
CA LEU A 66 -0.04 19.56 -8.57
C LEU A 66 -1.51 19.10 -8.68
N SER A 67 -2.19 19.46 -9.77
CA SER A 67 -3.55 19.02 -10.08
C SER A 67 -3.67 17.50 -10.28
N SER A 68 -2.63 16.82 -10.74
CA SER A 68 -2.62 15.37 -10.93
C SER A 68 -2.55 14.59 -9.62
N LEU A 69 -2.25 15.23 -8.47
CA LEU A 69 -2.34 14.58 -7.15
C LEU A 69 -3.78 14.18 -6.81
N LEU A 70 -4.78 14.90 -7.34
CA LEU A 70 -6.18 14.50 -7.24
C LEU A 70 -6.45 13.16 -7.94
N GLY A 71 -5.56 12.76 -8.87
CA GLY A 71 -5.55 11.47 -9.56
C GLY A 71 -5.57 10.26 -8.62
N PHE A 72 -5.03 10.40 -7.41
CA PHE A 72 -5.04 9.32 -6.41
C PHE A 72 -6.45 8.92 -5.99
N ILE A 73 -7.38 9.88 -5.99
CA ILE A 73 -8.78 9.72 -5.57
C ILE A 73 -9.70 9.59 -6.79
N ILE A 74 -9.48 10.42 -7.81
CA ILE A 74 -10.31 10.49 -9.01
C ILE A 74 -9.49 10.00 -10.20
N PRO A 75 -9.85 8.88 -10.84
CA PRO A 75 -9.10 8.38 -11.98
C PRO A 75 -9.16 9.38 -13.15
N ASN A 76 -8.01 9.83 -13.63
CA ASN A 76 -7.93 10.67 -14.82
C ASN A 76 -7.83 9.78 -16.07
N LEU A 77 -8.93 9.61 -16.80
CA LEU A 77 -9.03 8.69 -17.94
C LEU A 77 -8.47 9.25 -19.27
N GLY A 78 -8.20 10.56 -19.35
CA GLY A 78 -7.69 11.23 -20.56
C GLY A 78 -6.31 11.88 -20.40
N GLY A 79 -5.68 11.73 -19.23
CA GLY A 79 -4.38 12.33 -18.92
C GLY A 79 -3.18 11.58 -19.51
N PHE A 80 -2.01 12.20 -19.36
CA PHE A 80 -0.74 11.58 -19.73
C PHE A 80 -0.49 10.30 -18.91
N HIS A 81 -0.14 9.20 -19.57
CA HIS A 81 -0.06 7.87 -18.94
C HIS A 81 0.96 7.81 -17.79
N GLU A 82 2.00 8.65 -17.78
CA GLU A 82 2.98 8.69 -16.68
C GLU A 82 2.46 9.41 -15.43
N TRP A 83 1.40 10.21 -15.57
CA TRP A 83 0.76 10.92 -14.46
C TRP A 83 -0.49 10.20 -13.94
N GLN A 84 -0.95 9.17 -14.66
CA GLN A 84 -2.08 8.36 -14.27
C GLN A 84 -1.69 7.42 -13.12
N THR A 85 -1.91 7.86 -11.89
CA THR A 85 -1.87 6.99 -10.72
C THR A 85 -3.18 7.07 -9.98
N TYR A 86 -3.96 6.01 -10.05
CA TYR A 86 -5.16 5.82 -9.24
C TYR A 86 -4.86 4.79 -8.15
N LEU A 87 -4.85 5.25 -6.89
CA LEU A 87 -4.58 4.38 -5.73
C LEU A 87 -5.86 3.75 -5.16
N GLY A 88 -7.01 4.37 -5.45
CA GLY A 88 -8.30 3.96 -4.94
C GLY A 88 -8.60 4.54 -3.56
N VAL A 89 -9.87 4.94 -3.36
CA VAL A 89 -10.34 5.52 -2.11
C VAL A 89 -10.23 4.54 -0.95
N ALA A 90 -10.61 3.27 -1.16
CA ALA A 90 -10.59 2.26 -0.11
C ALA A 90 -9.16 1.96 0.41
N PRO A 91 -8.15 1.70 -0.45
CA PRO A 91 -6.76 1.57 0.01
C PRO A 91 -6.24 2.83 0.71
N LEU A 92 -6.57 4.04 0.24
CA LEU A 92 -6.17 5.29 0.90
C LEU A 92 -6.75 5.42 2.30
N VAL A 93 -8.05 5.16 2.49
CA VAL A 93 -8.70 5.21 3.81
C VAL A 93 -8.08 4.17 4.75
N LEU A 94 -7.88 2.93 4.27
CA LEU A 94 -7.21 1.90 5.06
C LEU A 94 -5.77 2.27 5.40
N ALA A 95 -5.04 2.90 4.48
CA ALA A 95 -3.68 3.37 4.71
C ALA A 95 -3.63 4.45 5.79
N ILE A 96 -4.58 5.39 5.79
CA ILE A 96 -4.73 6.40 6.84
C ILE A 96 -5.00 5.75 8.20
N ILE A 97 -5.94 4.79 8.26
CA ILE A 97 -6.23 4.04 9.48
C ILE A 97 -4.97 3.31 9.98
N GLY A 98 -4.26 2.63 9.09
CA GLY A 98 -3.00 1.93 9.38
C GLY A 98 -1.93 2.88 9.92
N ALA A 99 -1.75 4.04 9.28
CA ALA A 99 -0.80 5.08 9.69
C ALA A 99 -1.13 5.63 11.09
N ILE A 100 -2.40 5.96 11.36
CA ILE A 100 -2.84 6.48 12.66
C ILE A 100 -2.64 5.43 13.76
N LYS A 101 -3.07 4.18 13.52
CA LYS A 101 -2.98 3.11 14.52
C LYS A 101 -1.55 2.68 14.82
N THR A 102 -0.64 2.85 13.87
CA THR A 102 0.78 2.47 14.02
C THR A 102 1.72 3.67 14.16
N ARG A 103 1.20 4.86 14.49
CA ARG A 103 1.97 6.12 14.56
C ARG A 103 3.17 6.07 15.54
N SER A 104 3.08 5.25 16.58
CA SER A 104 4.17 5.04 17.55
C SER A 104 5.30 4.18 17.00
N ASN A 105 5.05 3.38 15.96
CA ASN A 105 6.05 2.50 15.36
C ASN A 105 6.95 3.30 14.41
N LEU A 106 8.27 3.17 14.60
CA LEU A 106 9.30 3.78 13.75
C LEU A 106 9.06 3.49 12.26
N GLN A 107 8.66 2.27 11.91
CA GLN A 107 8.39 1.87 10.53
C GLN A 107 7.29 2.74 9.89
N SER A 108 6.22 3.04 10.63
CA SER A 108 5.12 3.88 10.13
C SER A 108 5.58 5.31 9.87
N ARG A 109 6.42 5.85 10.77
CA ARG A 109 7.01 7.19 10.61
C ARG A 109 7.92 7.26 9.39
N ILE A 110 8.78 6.26 9.20
CA ILE A 110 9.65 6.15 8.02
C ILE A 110 8.79 6.06 6.75
N SER A 111 7.73 5.26 6.74
CA SER A 111 6.82 5.15 5.60
C SER A 111 6.13 6.48 5.25
N ILE A 112 5.64 7.22 6.24
CA ILE A 112 5.02 8.54 6.02
C ILE A 112 6.06 9.52 5.46
N LEU A 113 7.27 9.52 6.02
CA LEU A 113 8.37 10.37 5.56
C LEU A 113 8.74 10.05 4.11
N LEU A 114 8.78 8.77 3.75
CA LEU A 114 9.05 8.31 2.39
C LEU A 114 7.94 8.69 1.40
N ILE A 115 6.66 8.62 1.80
CA ILE A 115 5.55 9.13 0.99
C ILE A 115 5.77 10.62 0.73
N PHE A 116 6.06 11.40 1.77
CA PHE A 116 6.28 12.84 1.65
C PHE A 116 7.44 13.17 0.71
N PHE A 117 8.62 12.55 0.90
CA PHE A 117 9.77 12.78 0.02
C PHE A 117 9.53 12.29 -1.41
N SER A 118 8.83 11.17 -1.59
CA SER A 118 8.54 10.65 -2.93
C SER A 118 7.58 11.58 -3.68
N LEU A 119 6.57 12.13 -3.01
CA LEU A 119 5.67 13.12 -3.58
C LEU A 119 6.40 14.44 -3.87
N TRP A 120 7.22 14.91 -2.93
CA TRP A 120 8.03 16.11 -3.12
C TRP A 120 8.97 15.96 -4.33
N PHE A 121 9.61 14.79 -4.46
CA PHE A 121 10.44 14.48 -5.63
C PHE A 121 9.62 14.41 -6.92
N ALA A 122 8.42 13.83 -6.88
CA ALA A 122 7.54 13.68 -8.04
C ALA A 122 7.07 15.02 -8.63
N LEU A 123 6.96 16.06 -7.80
CA LEU A 123 6.66 17.43 -8.24
C LEU A 123 7.80 18.07 -9.05
N GLY A 124 8.98 17.43 -9.10
CA GLY A 124 10.06 17.82 -9.98
C GLY A 124 10.57 19.24 -9.72
N THR A 125 10.67 20.03 -10.80
CA THR A 125 11.20 21.40 -10.77
C THR A 125 10.32 22.39 -10.00
N GLN A 126 9.01 22.13 -9.89
CA GLN A 126 8.07 23.02 -9.19
C GLN A 126 8.33 23.10 -7.68
N ALA A 127 8.87 22.03 -7.10
CA ALA A 127 9.07 21.93 -5.66
C ALA A 127 10.54 21.99 -5.23
N GLY A 128 11.48 22.09 -6.17
CA GLY A 128 12.91 22.31 -5.92
C GLY A 128 13.73 21.10 -5.42
N LEU A 129 13.11 20.06 -4.85
CA LEU A 129 13.86 18.87 -4.38
C LEU A 129 14.59 18.15 -5.53
N PHE A 130 13.94 18.08 -6.69
CA PHE A 130 14.52 17.45 -7.87
C PHE A 130 15.73 18.23 -8.39
N THR A 131 15.70 19.56 -8.40
CA THR A 131 16.81 20.36 -8.93
C THR A 131 18.06 20.23 -8.06
N LEU A 132 17.90 20.11 -6.73
CA LEU A 132 19.00 19.82 -5.81
C LEU A 132 19.66 18.46 -6.11
N ILE A 133 18.85 17.43 -6.35
CA ILE A 133 19.34 16.07 -6.62
C ILE A 133 19.92 15.96 -8.03
N ALA A 134 19.33 16.63 -9.02
CA ALA A 134 19.73 16.56 -10.42
C ALA A 134 21.17 17.07 -10.67
N ASN A 135 21.71 17.90 -9.77
CA ASN A 135 23.09 18.41 -9.85
C ASN A 135 24.14 17.36 -9.45
N ILE A 136 23.74 16.25 -8.83
CA ILE A 136 24.66 15.20 -8.40
C ILE A 136 25.04 14.35 -9.63
N PRO A 137 26.33 14.01 -9.83
CA PRO A 137 26.73 13.09 -10.90
C PRO A 137 25.96 11.77 -10.80
N PHE A 138 25.56 11.20 -11.94
CA PHE A 138 24.65 10.04 -12.06
C PHE A 138 23.18 10.29 -11.72
N ALA A 139 22.83 11.28 -10.90
CA ALA A 139 21.43 11.59 -10.61
C ALA A 139 20.70 12.18 -11.82
N SER A 140 21.41 12.79 -12.77
CA SER A 140 20.86 13.23 -14.06
C SER A 140 20.26 12.10 -14.91
N LEU A 141 20.57 10.84 -14.59
CA LEU A 141 19.95 9.66 -15.22
C LEU A 141 18.49 9.45 -14.80
N LEU A 142 18.07 10.04 -13.68
CA LEU A 142 16.68 10.05 -13.21
C LEU A 142 15.84 11.02 -14.03
N ARG A 143 15.54 10.64 -15.27
CA ARG A 143 14.47 11.30 -16.02
C ARG A 143 13.12 10.87 -15.46
N ILE A 144 12.15 11.80 -15.52
CA ILE A 144 10.75 11.56 -15.18
C ILE A 144 10.56 11.41 -13.66
N PRO A 145 10.62 12.55 -12.93
CA PRO A 145 10.42 12.55 -11.48
C PRO A 145 9.06 11.96 -11.06
N SER A 146 8.03 12.09 -11.91
CA SER A 146 6.68 11.55 -11.65
C SER A 146 6.67 10.04 -11.34
N ARG A 147 7.67 9.27 -11.79
CA ARG A 147 7.79 7.83 -11.48
C ARG A 147 7.99 7.53 -9.99
N ALA A 148 8.39 8.50 -9.18
CA ALA A 148 8.48 8.32 -7.72
C ALA A 148 7.14 8.02 -7.05
N ILE A 149 6.03 8.35 -7.71
CA ILE A 149 4.68 8.00 -7.25
C ILE A 149 4.48 6.49 -7.12
N PHE A 150 5.21 5.67 -7.88
CA PHE A 150 5.15 4.21 -7.72
C PHE A 150 5.56 3.77 -6.32
N VAL A 151 6.55 4.43 -5.72
CA VAL A 151 6.98 4.18 -4.34
C VAL A 151 5.85 4.55 -3.37
N VAL A 152 5.15 5.65 -3.61
CA VAL A 152 3.97 6.05 -2.84
C VAL A 152 2.91 4.96 -2.89
N GLY A 153 2.60 4.42 -4.07
CA GLY A 153 1.61 3.36 -4.23
C GLY A 153 1.92 2.10 -3.42
N ILE A 154 3.19 1.66 -3.43
CA ILE A 154 3.62 0.50 -2.64
C ILE A 154 3.49 0.75 -1.13
N ILE A 155 3.93 1.92 -0.66
CA ILE A 155 3.86 2.24 0.77
C ILE A 155 2.40 2.39 1.23
N VAL A 156 1.55 3.01 0.40
CA VAL A 156 0.10 3.11 0.65
C VAL A 156 -0.52 1.72 0.73
N ALA A 157 -0.20 0.81 -0.20
CA ALA A 157 -0.69 -0.57 -0.15
C ALA A 157 -0.26 -1.29 1.15
N TRP A 158 1.01 -1.14 1.55
CA TRP A 158 1.51 -1.71 2.81
C TRP A 158 0.80 -1.14 4.04
N LEU A 159 0.62 0.19 4.12
CA LEU A 159 -0.14 0.84 5.19
C LEU A 159 -1.61 0.41 5.18
N ALA A 160 -2.21 0.20 4.00
CA ALA A 160 -3.58 -0.27 3.86
C ALA A 160 -3.76 -1.67 4.44
N VAL A 161 -2.80 -2.58 4.19
CA VAL A 161 -2.78 -3.92 4.80
C VAL A 161 -2.71 -3.81 6.33
N ARG A 162 -1.86 -2.93 6.88
CA ARG A 162 -1.79 -2.72 8.34
C ARG A 162 -3.09 -2.12 8.89
N GLY A 163 -3.72 -1.22 8.15
CA GLY A 163 -5.04 -0.69 8.49
C GLY A 163 -6.10 -1.78 8.56
N ALA A 164 -6.17 -2.62 7.53
CA ALA A 164 -7.06 -3.77 7.48
C ALA A 164 -6.78 -4.77 8.63
N GLN A 165 -5.52 -5.06 8.92
CA GLN A 165 -5.12 -5.93 10.03
C GLN A 165 -5.51 -5.34 11.39
N SER A 166 -5.34 -4.02 11.58
CA SER A 166 -5.74 -3.36 12.82
C SER A 166 -7.24 -3.42 13.09
N LEU A 167 -8.05 -3.56 12.02
CA LEU A 167 -9.49 -3.75 12.10
C LEU A 167 -9.85 -5.22 12.39
N SER A 168 -9.07 -6.19 11.88
CA SER A 168 -9.36 -7.62 12.02
C SER A 168 -8.92 -8.23 13.35
N LEU A 169 -7.89 -7.71 14.02
CA LEU A 169 -7.36 -8.31 15.26
C LEU A 169 -8.38 -8.28 16.42
N PRO A 170 -8.75 -9.43 17.03
CA PRO A 170 -9.67 -9.48 18.16
C PRO A 170 -9.02 -8.88 19.42
N LEU A 171 -9.20 -7.56 19.64
CA LEU A 171 -8.97 -6.90 20.93
C LEU A 171 -9.65 -7.70 22.06
N SER A 172 -8.82 -8.37 22.86
CA SER A 172 -9.14 -9.25 23.98
C SER A 172 -9.63 -8.51 25.24
N SER A 173 -10.39 -7.42 25.10
CA SER A 173 -10.85 -6.65 26.27
C SER A 173 -12.23 -6.01 26.09
N GLY A 174 -13.26 -6.65 26.67
CA GLY A 174 -14.40 -6.06 27.38
C GLY A 174 -15.33 -5.01 26.74
N VAL A 175 -15.04 -4.44 25.57
CA VAL A 175 -15.79 -3.30 25.00
C VAL A 175 -16.50 -3.74 23.72
N LEU A 176 -17.54 -4.57 23.86
CA LEU A 176 -18.21 -5.22 22.73
C LEU A 176 -19.20 -4.32 21.94
N ASN A 177 -19.57 -3.13 22.42
CA ASN A 177 -20.60 -2.30 21.74
C ASN A 177 -20.06 -1.21 20.79
N GLY A 178 -18.82 -0.73 20.95
CA GLY A 178 -18.26 0.31 20.06
C GLY A 178 -17.70 -0.22 18.73
N ARG A 179 -17.34 -1.51 18.71
CA ARG A 179 -16.55 -2.14 17.64
C ARG A 179 -17.37 -2.53 16.40
N SER A 180 -18.62 -2.97 16.57
CA SER A 180 -19.50 -3.27 15.43
C SER A 180 -19.88 -2.00 14.67
N ARG A 181 -19.97 -0.86 15.38
CA ARG A 181 -20.32 0.42 14.79
C ARG A 181 -19.22 0.95 13.88
N ILE A 182 -17.95 0.86 14.29
CA ILE A 182 -16.82 1.29 13.47
C ILE A 182 -16.65 0.38 12.25
N TRP A 183 -16.78 -0.95 12.40
CA TRP A 183 -16.73 -1.88 11.25
C TRP A 183 -17.89 -1.66 10.27
N ASN A 184 -19.09 -1.39 10.78
CA ASN A 184 -20.23 -1.05 9.94
C ASN A 184 -20.01 0.27 9.23
N LEU A 185 -19.48 1.29 9.92
CA LEU A 185 -19.19 2.59 9.30
C LEU A 185 -18.07 2.50 8.26
N VAL A 186 -17.00 1.74 8.51
CA VAL A 186 -15.91 1.56 7.54
C VAL A 186 -16.37 0.74 6.34
N SER A 187 -17.07 -0.38 6.55
CA SER A 187 -17.60 -1.18 5.44
C SER A 187 -18.67 -0.43 4.64
N LEU A 188 -19.54 0.34 5.31
CA LEU A 188 -20.52 1.20 4.66
C LEU A 188 -19.84 2.34 3.90
N ALA A 189 -18.82 2.99 4.46
CA ALA A 189 -18.07 4.04 3.79
C ALA A 189 -17.30 3.51 2.57
N VAL A 190 -16.67 2.33 2.68
CA VAL A 190 -16.01 1.67 1.55
C VAL A 190 -17.03 1.30 0.47
N ALA A 191 -18.14 0.65 0.85
CA ALA A 191 -19.19 0.30 -0.09
C ALA A 191 -19.78 1.55 -0.78
N ALA A 192 -20.12 2.59 -0.01
CA ALA A 192 -20.63 3.85 -0.54
C ALA A 192 -19.61 4.52 -1.50
N SER A 193 -18.33 4.52 -1.14
CA SER A 193 -17.28 5.09 -2.01
C SER A 193 -17.17 4.34 -3.34
N LEU A 194 -17.30 3.01 -3.33
CA LEU A 194 -17.26 2.18 -4.53
C LEU A 194 -18.49 2.42 -5.42
N TRP A 195 -19.67 2.58 -4.81
CA TRP A 195 -20.90 2.90 -5.54
C TRP A 195 -20.86 4.30 -6.16
N ILE A 196 -20.37 5.31 -5.42
CA ILE A 196 -20.21 6.68 -5.94
C ILE A 196 -19.24 6.69 -7.12
N LEU A 197 -18.12 5.96 -7.02
CA LEU A 197 -17.14 5.87 -8.10
C LEU A 197 -17.68 5.10 -9.31
N ALA A 198 -18.45 4.03 -9.10
CA ALA A 198 -19.07 3.28 -10.19
C ALA A 198 -20.09 4.12 -10.96
N ILE A 199 -20.94 4.87 -10.23
CA ILE A 199 -21.95 5.75 -10.83
C ILE A 199 -21.29 6.94 -11.52
N GLY A 200 -20.37 7.64 -10.83
CA GLY A 200 -19.66 8.78 -11.40
C GLY A 200 -18.80 8.41 -12.61
N GLY A 201 -18.09 7.29 -12.55
CA GLY A 201 -17.30 6.77 -13.67
C GLY A 201 -18.15 6.41 -14.88
N SER A 202 -19.35 5.86 -14.68
CA SER A 202 -20.27 5.55 -15.77
C SER A 202 -20.81 6.79 -16.46
N ILE A 203 -21.15 7.84 -15.72
CA ILE A 203 -21.66 9.10 -16.28
C ILE A 203 -20.60 9.77 -17.15
N ILE A 204 -19.35 9.80 -16.68
CA ILE A 204 -18.25 10.49 -17.37
C ILE A 204 -17.81 9.73 -18.63
N THR A 205 -17.81 8.40 -18.59
CA THR A 205 -17.27 7.58 -19.70
C THR A 205 -18.27 7.29 -20.82
N GLN A 206 -19.56 7.58 -20.61
CA GLN A 206 -20.66 7.17 -21.49
C GLN A 206 -20.65 5.66 -21.86
N LYS A 207 -19.93 4.85 -21.07
CA LYS A 207 -19.85 3.40 -21.26
C LYS A 207 -21.01 2.72 -20.53
N PRO A 208 -21.43 1.52 -20.99
CA PRO A 208 -22.56 0.83 -20.39
C PRO A 208 -22.30 0.58 -18.89
N ILE A 209 -23.25 1.05 -18.09
CA ILE A 209 -23.23 1.05 -16.62
C ILE A 209 -23.07 -0.36 -16.02
N LEU A 210 -23.39 -1.41 -16.81
CA LEU A 210 -23.29 -2.82 -16.42
C LEU A 210 -21.91 -3.24 -15.92
N ASN A 211 -20.82 -2.77 -16.55
CA ASN A 211 -19.47 -3.20 -16.15
C ASN A 211 -19.08 -2.62 -14.79
N PHE A 212 -19.49 -1.39 -14.50
CA PHE A 212 -19.20 -0.72 -13.24
C PHE A 212 -20.10 -1.21 -12.10
N ILE A 213 -21.40 -1.43 -12.39
CA ILE A 213 -22.34 -2.02 -11.43
C ILE A 213 -21.94 -3.46 -11.08
N GLY A 214 -21.54 -4.27 -12.06
CA GLY A 214 -21.09 -5.64 -11.84
C GLY A 214 -19.90 -5.72 -10.88
N ALA A 215 -18.89 -4.86 -11.08
CA ALA A 215 -17.73 -4.77 -10.19
C ALA A 215 -18.13 -4.32 -8.77
N ALA A 216 -19.01 -3.32 -8.64
CA ALA A 216 -19.47 -2.84 -7.34
C ALA A 216 -20.27 -3.93 -6.57
N ILE A 217 -21.12 -4.69 -7.27
CA ILE A 217 -21.88 -5.81 -6.69
C ILE A 217 -20.94 -6.93 -6.22
N ILE A 218 -19.94 -7.31 -7.03
CA ILE A 218 -18.98 -8.37 -6.66
C ILE A 218 -18.17 -7.96 -5.43
N ILE A 219 -17.71 -6.71 -5.36
CA ILE A 219 -16.89 -6.25 -4.23
C ILE A 219 -17.74 -6.13 -2.95
N THR A 220 -18.95 -5.59 -3.06
CA THR A 220 -19.86 -5.48 -1.90
C THR A 220 -20.35 -6.84 -1.41
N SER A 221 -20.66 -7.78 -2.30
CA SER A 221 -21.04 -9.15 -1.94
C SER A 221 -19.88 -9.89 -1.26
N THR A 222 -18.64 -9.70 -1.73
CA THR A 222 -17.44 -10.27 -1.10
C THR A 222 -17.22 -9.70 0.30
N LEU A 223 -17.39 -8.39 0.50
CA LEU A 223 -17.31 -7.77 1.84
C LEU A 223 -18.39 -8.27 2.78
N ILE A 224 -19.62 -8.44 2.30
CA ILE A 224 -20.73 -9.00 3.06
C ILE A 224 -20.46 -10.47 3.41
N ALA A 225 -19.98 -11.28 2.46
CA ALA A 225 -19.64 -12.69 2.69
C ALA A 225 -18.52 -12.85 3.73
N LEU A 226 -17.48 -12.01 3.69
CA LEU A 226 -16.40 -11.99 4.68
C LEU A 226 -16.92 -11.62 6.08
N ARG A 227 -17.92 -10.75 6.17
CA ARG A 227 -18.60 -10.41 7.43
C ARG A 227 -19.36 -11.60 8.02
N PHE A 228 -20.00 -12.42 7.18
CA PHE A 228 -20.75 -13.61 7.62
C PHE A 228 -19.89 -14.85 7.89
N LYS A 229 -18.69 -14.95 7.33
CA LYS A 229 -17.77 -16.08 7.61
C LYS A 229 -17.14 -16.01 9.02
N HIS A 230 -17.00 -14.81 9.58
CA HIS A 230 -16.40 -14.58 10.89
C HIS A 230 -17.20 -15.14 12.10
N PRO A 231 -18.56 -15.08 12.16
CA PRO A 231 -19.31 -15.70 13.26
C PRO A 231 -19.35 -17.24 13.20
N LEU A 232 -19.28 -17.84 12.01
CA LEU A 232 -19.35 -19.30 11.83
C LEU A 232 -18.10 -20.03 12.34
N ASN A 233 -16.91 -19.47 12.12
CA ASN A 233 -15.67 -20.05 12.66
C ASN A 233 -15.59 -19.95 14.20
N TYR A 234 -16.20 -18.93 14.80
CA TYR A 234 -16.27 -18.81 16.26
C TYR A 234 -17.18 -19.90 16.86
N LEU A 235 -18.35 -20.15 16.25
CA LEU A 235 -19.28 -21.20 16.69
C LEU A 235 -18.70 -22.61 16.56
N LEU A 236 -17.95 -22.90 15.48
CA LEU A 236 -17.30 -24.21 15.29
C LEU A 236 -16.14 -24.46 16.26
N LEU A 237 -15.39 -23.43 16.66
CA LEU A 237 -14.29 -23.55 17.63
C LEU A 237 -14.78 -23.57 19.09
N THR A 238 -15.89 -22.91 19.42
CA THR A 238 -16.52 -23.02 20.75
C THR A 238 -17.34 -24.30 20.91
N GLY A 239 -17.81 -24.89 19.81
CA GLY A 239 -18.50 -26.19 19.81
C GLY A 239 -17.60 -27.36 20.19
N SER A 240 -16.31 -27.35 19.80
CA SER A 240 -15.38 -28.44 20.11
C SER A 240 -14.74 -28.34 21.50
N THR A 241 -14.59 -27.14 22.04
CA THR A 241 -13.96 -26.92 23.36
C THR A 241 -14.94 -27.11 24.53
N SER A 242 -16.24 -26.87 24.33
CA SER A 242 -17.26 -27.09 25.39
C SER A 242 -17.48 -28.56 25.75
N PHE A 243 -17.13 -29.53 24.90
CA PHE A 243 -17.29 -30.95 25.23
C PHE A 243 -16.11 -31.49 26.03
N SER A 244 -14.88 -31.06 25.69
CA SER A 244 -13.66 -31.52 26.36
C SER A 244 -13.53 -30.99 27.80
N THR A 245 -13.88 -29.72 28.07
CA THR A 245 -13.82 -29.18 29.43
C THR A 245 -14.92 -29.73 30.34
N LYS A 246 -16.12 -30.04 29.81
CA LYS A 246 -17.18 -30.68 30.61
C LYS A 246 -16.87 -32.14 30.97
N CYS A 247 -16.23 -32.91 30.08
CA CYS A 247 -15.75 -34.26 30.41
C CYS A 247 -14.60 -34.24 31.43
N ALA A 248 -13.67 -33.28 31.34
CA ALA A 248 -12.59 -33.14 32.33
C ALA A 248 -13.11 -32.72 33.72
N GLN A 249 -14.17 -31.90 33.78
CA GLN A 249 -14.81 -31.53 35.04
C GLN A 249 -15.61 -32.68 35.66
N PHE A 250 -16.27 -33.52 34.83
CA PHE A 250 -17.03 -34.67 35.31
C PHE A 250 -16.12 -35.76 35.91
N ASN A 251 -14.97 -36.05 35.30
CA ASN A 251 -14.00 -37.01 35.86
C ASN A 251 -13.39 -36.57 37.20
N ARG A 252 -13.30 -35.24 37.44
CA ARG A 252 -12.75 -34.70 38.70
C ARG A 252 -13.74 -34.78 39.86
N VAL A 253 -15.04 -34.86 39.59
CA VAL A 253 -16.08 -35.06 40.62
C VAL A 253 -16.20 -36.53 41.00
N LEU A 254 -15.96 -37.46 40.08
CA LEU A 254 -15.94 -38.89 40.35
C LEU A 254 -14.71 -39.35 41.15
N SER A 255 -13.58 -38.66 41.06
CA SER A 255 -12.35 -39.00 41.81
C SER A 255 -12.30 -38.46 43.25
N LEU A 256 -13.34 -37.76 43.70
CA LEU A 256 -13.40 -37.18 45.07
C LEU A 256 -14.42 -37.89 45.97
N ASN A 257 -15.11 -38.92 45.46
CA ASN A 257 -16.16 -39.67 46.18
C ASN A 257 -15.90 -41.19 46.24
N GLY A 258 -14.65 -41.63 46.04
CA GLY A 258 -14.20 -43.01 46.28
C GLY A 258 -12.91 -42.99 47.07
#